data_AF-A0A9X3KFR2-F1
#
_entry.id   AF-A0A9X3KFR2-F1
#
_cell.length_a   1.000
_cell.length_b   1.000
_cell.length_c   1.000
_cell.angle_alpha   90.00
_cell.angle_beta   90.00
_cell.angle_gamma   90.00
#
_symmetry.space_group_name_H-M   'P 1'
#
loop_
_entity.id
_entity.type
_entity.pdbx_description
1 polymer ?
#
loop_
_entity_poly.entity_id
_entity_poly.type
_entity_poly.pdbx_seq_one_letter_code
_entity_poly.pdbx_strand_id
1 'polypeptide(L)'
;MRTRQTFKTPTSIQDMKGLIVTGSLRLSEQQDHVARTILARPHIVAFGTIGSLASECAVSPSTVVRVANSLGFDRFSQFRRVFRTHVLSEGKGRNIKNFL
;
A
#
# COMPACT_ATOMS: atom_id res chain seq x y z
N MET A 1 6.57 1.32 -22.93
CA MET A 1 5.29 0.60 -23.02
C MET A 1 4.60 0.64 -21.65
N ARG A 2 3.60 1.52 -21.44
CA ARG A 2 2.80 1.52 -20.20
C ARG A 2 1.79 0.38 -20.33
N THR A 3 2.01 -0.74 -19.63
CA THR A 3 1.03 -1.83 -19.56
C THR A 3 -0.28 -1.28 -18.99
N ARG A 4 -1.33 -1.27 -19.80
CA ARG A 4 -2.66 -0.83 -19.39
C ARG A 4 -3.24 -1.93 -18.49
N GLN A 5 -3.14 -1.73 -17.19
CA GLN A 5 -3.73 -2.65 -16.22
C GLN A 5 -5.23 -2.33 -16.11
N THR A 6 -6.09 -3.34 -16.26
CA THR A 6 -7.56 -3.22 -16.27
C THR A 6 -8.16 -3.76 -14.98
N PHE A 7 -7.72 -3.25 -13.84
CA PHE A 7 -8.31 -3.59 -12.54
C PHE A 7 -8.88 -2.35 -11.85
N LYS A 8 -9.88 -2.58 -11.00
CA LYS A 8 -10.48 -1.54 -10.16
C LYS A 8 -9.47 -1.09 -9.09
N THR A 9 -9.35 0.21 -8.86
CA THR A 9 -8.52 0.75 -7.78
C THR A 9 -8.87 0.09 -6.44
N PRO A 10 -7.90 -0.50 -5.73
CA PRO A 10 -8.16 -1.24 -4.51
C PRO A 10 -8.61 -0.28 -3.40
N THR A 11 -9.58 -0.73 -2.60
CA THR A 11 -10.16 0.04 -1.50
C THR A 11 -9.72 -0.46 -0.13
N SER A 12 -9.12 -1.65 -0.09
CA SER A 12 -8.60 -2.30 1.11
C SER A 12 -7.20 -2.89 0.87
N ILE A 13 -6.47 -3.15 1.95
CA ILE A 13 -5.20 -3.91 1.87
C ILE A 13 -5.45 -5.33 1.34
N GLN A 14 -6.62 -5.91 1.61
CA GLN A 14 -6.98 -7.23 1.11
C GLN A 14 -7.14 -7.22 -0.42
N ASP A 15 -7.76 -6.17 -0.97
CA ASP A 15 -7.88 -5.98 -2.42
C ASP A 15 -6.49 -5.88 -3.06
N MET A 16 -5.59 -5.11 -2.45
CA MET A 16 -4.20 -4.99 -2.90
C MET A 16 -3.46 -6.32 -2.91
N LYS A 17 -3.59 -7.12 -1.83
CA LYS A 17 -3.01 -8.47 -1.75
C LYS A 17 -3.57 -9.36 -2.86
N GLY A 18 -4.88 -9.29 -3.10
CA GLY A 18 -5.54 -9.99 -4.19
C GLY A 18 -4.90 -9.68 -5.54
N LEU A 19 -4.73 -8.39 -5.88
CA LEU A 19 -4.14 -7.95 -7.15
C LEU A 19 -2.70 -8.43 -7.37
N ILE A 20 -1.91 -8.55 -6.30
CA ILE A 20 -0.54 -9.05 -6.35
C ILE A 20 -0.53 -10.57 -6.56
N VAL A 21 -1.36 -11.31 -5.82
CA VAL A 21 -1.44 -12.78 -5.90
C VAL A 21 -2.01 -13.24 -7.24
N THR A 22 -3.02 -12.56 -7.77
CA THR A 22 -3.63 -12.90 -9.07
C THR A 22 -2.75 -12.53 -10.27
N GLY A 23 -1.61 -11.85 -10.05
CA GLY A 23 -0.73 -11.36 -11.12
C GLY A 23 -1.38 -10.27 -11.98
N SER A 24 -2.51 -9.70 -11.56
CA SER A 24 -3.19 -8.60 -12.25
C SER A 24 -2.34 -7.32 -12.25
N LEU A 25 -1.45 -7.21 -11.27
CA LEU A 25 -0.48 -6.15 -11.12
C LEU A 25 0.89 -6.60 -11.64
N ARG A 26 1.36 -6.02 -12.75
CA ARG A 26 2.75 -6.20 -13.21
C ARG A 26 3.66 -5.20 -12.51
N LEU A 27 4.44 -5.69 -11.56
CA LEU A 27 5.43 -4.92 -10.82
C LEU A 27 6.84 -5.26 -11.31
N SER A 28 7.71 -4.25 -11.38
CA SER A 28 9.16 -4.51 -11.43
C SER A 28 9.64 -5.05 -10.08
N GLU A 29 10.84 -5.62 -10.03
CA GLU A 29 11.45 -6.12 -8.79
C GLU A 29 11.44 -5.07 -7.66
N GLN A 30 11.81 -3.83 -7.98
CA GLN A 30 11.80 -2.74 -7.01
C GLN A 30 10.37 -2.38 -6.55
N GLN A 31 9.38 -2.45 -7.44
CA GLN A 31 8.00 -2.17 -7.08
C GLN A 31 7.39 -3.31 -6.24
N ASP A 32 7.76 -4.57 -6.53
CA ASP A 32 7.36 -5.74 -5.73
C ASP A 32 7.96 -5.67 -4.33
N HIS A 33 9.23 -5.28 -4.21
CA HIS A 33 9.87 -5.01 -2.93
C HIS A 33 9.10 -3.97 -2.12
N VAL A 34 8.78 -2.82 -2.71
CA VAL A 34 7.98 -1.77 -2.05
C VAL A 34 6.61 -2.32 -1.64
N ALA A 35 5.91 -3.02 -2.53
CA ALA A 35 4.59 -3.59 -2.27
C ALA A 35 4.59 -4.59 -1.11
N ARG A 36 5.60 -5.47 -1.03
CA ARG A 36 5.76 -6.38 0.11
C ARG A 36 6.02 -5.64 1.41
N THR A 37 6.92 -4.67 1.40
CA THR A 37 7.29 -3.88 2.59
C THR A 37 6.11 -3.14 3.17
N ILE A 38 5.32 -2.44 2.34
CA ILE A 38 4.14 -1.70 2.81
C ILE A 38 3.02 -2.62 3.32
N LEU A 39 2.87 -3.82 2.76
CA LEU A 39 1.88 -4.80 3.19
C LEU A 39 2.28 -5.48 4.50
N ALA A 40 3.58 -5.68 4.72
CA ALA A 40 4.12 -6.20 5.97
C ALA A 40 4.13 -5.13 7.08
N ARG A 41 4.33 -3.86 6.73
CA ARG A 41 4.41 -2.74 7.67
C ARG A 41 3.44 -1.60 7.30
N PRO A 42 2.10 -1.78 7.41
CA PRO A 42 1.13 -0.77 6.96
C PRO A 42 1.28 0.63 7.59
N HIS A 43 1.83 0.70 8.81
CA HIS A 43 2.03 1.94 9.56
C HIS A 43 2.98 2.94 8.88
N ILE A 44 4.01 2.45 8.16
CA ILE A 44 4.98 3.32 7.49
C ILE A 44 4.33 4.16 6.38
N VAL A 45 3.27 3.63 5.75
CA VAL A 45 2.48 4.37 4.76
C VAL A 45 1.41 5.19 5.45
N ALA A 46 0.69 4.60 6.41
CA ALA A 46 -0.45 5.22 7.08
C ALA A 46 -0.11 6.58 7.71
N PHE A 47 1.06 6.67 8.34
CA PHE A 47 1.52 7.86 9.06
C PHE A 47 2.72 8.57 8.41
N GLY A 48 3.33 7.93 7.40
CA GLY A 48 4.47 8.51 6.69
C GLY A 48 4.10 9.52 5.61
N THR A 49 5.16 10.06 5.02
CA THR A 49 5.15 10.87 3.80
C THR A 49 5.74 10.07 2.64
N ILE A 50 5.68 10.61 1.42
CA ILE A 50 6.35 10.01 0.26
C ILE A 50 7.86 9.87 0.53
N GLY A 51 8.48 10.88 1.15
CA GLY A 51 9.92 10.88 1.44
C GLY A 51 10.34 9.88 2.51
N SER A 52 9.55 9.75 3.60
CA SER A 52 9.86 8.77 4.64
C SER A 52 9.68 7.35 4.13
N LEU A 53 8.62 7.09 3.33
CA LEU A 53 8.39 5.79 2.71
C LEU A 53 9.49 5.44 1.69
N ALA A 54 9.92 6.41 0.89
CA ALA A 54 11.01 6.23 -0.06
C ALA A 54 12.30 5.83 0.65
N SER A 55 12.63 6.51 1.75
CA SER A 55 13.81 6.21 2.57
C SER A 55 13.72 4.82 3.21
N GLU A 56 12.58 4.47 3.79
CA GLU A 56 12.34 3.16 4.42
C GLU A 56 12.46 2.00 3.44
N CYS A 57 12.04 2.18 2.19
CA CYS A 57 12.14 1.17 1.14
C CYS A 57 13.44 1.26 0.32
N ALA A 58 14.37 2.16 0.65
CA ALA A 58 15.58 2.43 -0.12
C ALA A 58 15.31 2.72 -1.62
N VAL A 59 14.25 3.49 -1.90
CA VAL A 59 13.85 3.88 -3.27
C VAL A 59 13.75 5.41 -3.40
N SER A 60 13.57 5.90 -4.63
CA SER A 60 13.30 7.33 -4.84
C SER A 60 11.84 7.69 -4.51
N PRO A 61 11.54 8.95 -4.13
CA PRO A 61 10.17 9.44 -3.99
C PRO A 61 9.32 9.25 -5.25
N SER A 62 9.94 9.38 -6.43
CA SER A 62 9.27 9.13 -7.71
C SER A 62 8.86 7.67 -7.89
N THR A 63 9.65 6.72 -7.35
CA THR A 63 9.33 5.29 -7.35
C THR A 63 8.08 5.03 -6.51
N VAL A 64 7.96 5.67 -5.35
CA VAL A 64 6.76 5.58 -4.49
C VAL A 64 5.50 6.06 -5.23
N VAL A 65 5.58 7.22 -5.90
CA VAL A 65 4.46 7.74 -6.71
C VAL A 65 4.13 6.77 -7.85
N ARG A 66 5.14 6.22 -8.53
CA ARG A 66 4.92 5.23 -9.60
C ARG A 66 4.27 3.95 -9.07
N VAL A 67 4.60 3.48 -7.87
CA VAL A 67 3.95 2.33 -7.24
C VAL A 67 2.48 2.63 -6.97
N ALA A 68 2.16 3.79 -6.37
CA ALA A 68 0.78 4.20 -6.13
C ALA A 68 -0.03 4.28 -7.44
N ASN A 69 0.55 4.88 -8.48
CA ASN A 69 -0.08 4.96 -9.80
C ASN A 69 -0.22 3.58 -10.46
N SER A 70 0.75 2.69 -10.28
CA SER A 70 0.67 1.30 -10.78
C SER A 70 -0.44 0.54 -10.07
N LEU A 71 -0.73 0.84 -8.81
CA LEU A 71 -1.87 0.29 -8.07
C LEU A 71 -3.21 0.98 -8.41
N GLY A 72 -3.23 1.92 -9.36
CA GLY A 72 -4.45 2.61 -9.79
C GLY A 72 -4.87 3.80 -8.92
N PHE A 73 -3.96 4.36 -8.11
CA PHE A 73 -4.22 5.58 -7.33
C PHE A 73 -3.63 6.80 -8.04
N ASP A 74 -4.43 7.85 -8.21
CA ASP A 74 -3.95 9.10 -8.83
C ASP A 74 -3.16 9.98 -7.85
N ARG A 75 -3.41 9.80 -6.55
CA ARG A 75 -2.84 10.63 -5.49
C ARG A 75 -2.33 9.77 -4.34
N PHE A 76 -1.17 10.13 -3.80
CA PHE A 76 -0.61 9.47 -2.63
C PHE A 76 -1.55 9.52 -1.41
N SER A 77 -2.38 10.57 -1.28
CA SER A 77 -3.36 10.68 -0.20
C SER A 77 -4.46 9.60 -0.27
N GLN A 78 -4.89 9.20 -1.47
CA GLN A 78 -5.85 8.12 -1.67
C GLN A 78 -5.22 6.77 -1.29
N PHE A 79 -4.00 6.54 -1.78
CA PHE A 79 -3.19 5.37 -1.40
C PHE A 79 -3.02 5.29 0.12
N ARG A 80 -2.52 6.35 0.76
CA ARG A 80 -2.35 6.43 2.23
C ARG A 80 -3.64 6.19 3.01
N ARG A 81 -4.80 6.62 2.48
CA ARG A 81 -6.09 6.43 3.15
C ARG A 81 -6.45 4.96 3.33
N VAL A 82 -6.10 4.09 2.39
CA VAL A 82 -6.33 2.63 2.49
C VAL A 82 -5.56 2.07 3.68
N PHE A 83 -4.27 2.42 3.79
CA PHE A 83 -3.42 2.00 4.91
C PHE A 83 -3.87 2.58 6.25
N ARG A 84 -4.24 3.87 6.28
CA ARG A 84 -4.73 4.51 7.51
C ARG A 84 -6.01 3.88 8.01
N THR A 85 -6.95 3.58 7.11
CA THR A 85 -8.20 2.87 7.45
C THR A 85 -7.89 1.51 8.05
N HIS A 86 -6.98 0.74 7.44
CA HIS A 86 -6.57 -0.56 7.94
C HIS A 86 -5.95 -0.48 9.35
N VAL A 87 -4.92 0.35 9.53
CA VAL A 87 -4.23 0.48 10.84
C VAL A 87 -5.18 0.96 11.94
N LEU A 88 -6.08 1.90 11.65
CA LEU A 88 -7.08 2.35 12.63
C LEU A 88 -8.13 1.27 12.94
N SER A 89 -8.48 0.43 11.97
CA SER A 89 -9.40 -0.70 12.16
C SER A 89 -8.75 -1.82 12.99
N GLU A 90 -7.46 -2.10 12.79
CA GLU A 90 -6.72 -3.06 13.62
C GLU A 90 -6.58 -2.58 15.06
N GLY A 91 -6.42 -1.27 15.28
CA GLY A 91 -6.43 -0.66 16.60
C GLY A 91 -7.77 -0.82 17.33
N LYS A 92 -8.90 -0.76 16.61
CA LYS A 92 -10.24 -0.94 17.18
C LYS A 92 -10.57 -2.39 17.57
N GLY A 93 -9.92 -3.39 16.97
CA GLY A 93 -10.13 -4.80 17.31
C GLY A 93 -9.46 -5.26 18.62
N ARG A 94 -8.59 -4.45 19.24
CA ARG A 94 -7.77 -4.82 20.41
C ARG A 94 -8.30 -4.32 21.77
N ASN A 95 -9.59 -4.04 21.89
CA ASN A 95 -10.26 -3.64 23.15
C ASN A 95 -11.75 -4.06 23.01
N ILE A 96 -12.36 -5.03 23.72
CA ILE A 96 -12.62 -5.14 25.17
C ILE A 96 -12.97 -6.62 25.57
N LYS A 97 -12.01 -7.57 25.64
CA LYS A 97 -12.33 -8.94 26.13
C LYS A 97 -11.28 -9.59 27.06
N ASN A 98 -10.47 -8.81 27.78
CA ASN A 98 -9.53 -9.39 28.74
C ASN A 98 -9.37 -8.57 30.03
N PHE A 99 -10.47 -7.98 30.50
CA PHE A 99 -10.57 -7.37 31.83
C PHE A 99 -11.84 -7.86 32.53
N LEU A 100 -11.93 -9.17 32.73
CA LEU A 100 -12.73 -9.80 33.77
C LEU A 100 -11.86 -10.90 34.40
#